data_AF-A0A7J8RPI4-F1
#
_entry.id   AF-A0A7J8RPI4-F1
#
_cell.length_a   1.000
_cell.length_b   1.000
_cell.length_c   1.000
_cell.angle_alpha   90.00
_cell.angle_beta   90.00
_cell.angle_gamma   90.00
#
_symmetry.space_group_name_H-M   'P 1'
#
loop_
_entity.id
_entity.type
_entity.pdbx_description
1 polymer ?
#
loop_
_entity_poly.entity_id
_entity_poly.type
_entity_poly.pdbx_seq_one_letter_code
_entity_poly.pdbx_strand_id
1 'polypeptide(L)'
;MDRVKQIANLEAETLNRLSNWGRYSTSADPTRTGKVEFMRCDDMRTEVAMRRARETNRDLETTLMEVQLEVNIELAKLLSETIHPAFAGTNGVEIEEEDGHVCGICLQYMEKGEEARGMRVCGHMFHDYCIFEW
;
A
#
# COMPACT_ATOMS: atom_id res chain seq x y z
N MET A 1 7.83 -7.10 16.05
CA MET A 1 7.27 -6.56 14.79
C MET A 1 5.87 -6.07 15.12
N ASP A 2 5.54 -4.84 14.71
CA ASP A 2 4.28 -4.18 15.06
C ASP A 2 3.08 -4.95 14.47
N ARG A 3 2.14 -5.37 15.34
CA ARG A 3 0.96 -6.15 14.93
C ARG A 3 0.08 -5.40 13.93
N VAL A 4 0.00 -4.07 14.02
CA VAL A 4 -0.76 -3.25 13.05
C VAL A 4 -0.16 -3.39 11.66
N LYS A 5 1.16 -3.23 11.53
CA LYS A 5 1.88 -3.41 10.26
C LYS A 5 1.75 -4.83 9.71
N GLN A 6 1.73 -5.84 10.57
CA GLN A 6 1.53 -7.23 10.13
C GLN A 6 0.15 -7.43 9.48
N ILE A 7 -0.91 -6.87 10.08
CA ILE A 7 -2.26 -6.93 9.53
C ILE A 7 -2.30 -6.21 8.17
N ALA A 8 -1.77 -4.99 8.10
CA ALA A 8 -1.73 -4.21 6.85
C ALA A 8 -0.98 -4.93 5.72
N ASN A 9 0.15 -5.57 6.00
CA ASN A 9 0.89 -6.36 5.00
C ASN A 9 0.08 -7.56 4.50
N LEU A 10 -0.58 -8.30 5.40
CA LEU A 10 -1.39 -9.45 5.03
C LEU A 10 -2.59 -9.05 4.15
N GLU A 11 -3.21 -7.90 4.43
CA GLU A 11 -4.26 -7.35 3.57
C GLU A 11 -3.74 -6.91 2.21
N ALA A 12 -2.61 -6.20 2.16
CA ALA A 12 -1.98 -5.79 0.91
C ALA A 12 -1.64 -7.01 0.02
N GLU A 13 -1.05 -8.07 0.59
CA GLU A 13 -0.78 -9.32 -0.12
C GLU A 13 -2.06 -10.01 -0.61
N THR A 14 -3.11 -10.02 0.22
CA THR A 14 -4.40 -10.62 -0.13
C THR A 14 -5.06 -9.87 -1.28
N LEU A 15 -5.11 -8.53 -1.21
CA LEU A 15 -5.58 -7.68 -2.29
C LEU A 15 -4.76 -7.90 -3.57
N ASN A 16 -3.43 -7.91 -3.47
CA ASN A 16 -2.56 -8.16 -4.61
C ASN A 16 -2.83 -9.52 -5.27
N ARG A 17 -3.03 -10.59 -4.49
CA ARG A 17 -3.38 -11.93 -5.02
C ARG A 17 -4.73 -11.94 -5.72
N LEU A 18 -5.74 -11.29 -5.13
CA LEU A 18 -7.08 -11.19 -5.72
C LEU A 18 -7.06 -10.40 -7.04
N SER A 19 -6.32 -9.28 -7.09
CA SER A 19 -6.19 -8.45 -8.29
C SER A 19 -5.31 -9.09 -9.37
N ASN A 20 -4.34 -9.93 -9.00
CA ASN A 20 -3.39 -10.55 -9.93
C ASN A 20 -3.58 -12.07 -10.05
N TRP A 21 -4.82 -12.56 -10.01
CA TRP A 21 -5.12 -13.99 -9.95
C TRP A 21 -4.39 -14.84 -11.01
N GLY A 22 -4.28 -14.37 -12.25
CA GLY A 22 -3.58 -15.08 -13.33
C GLY A 22 -2.12 -15.42 -13.01
N ARG A 23 -1.47 -14.69 -12.09
CA ARG A 23 -0.09 -14.96 -11.62
C ARG A 23 -0.04 -15.94 -10.44
N TYR A 24 -1.11 -16.04 -9.66
CA TYR A 24 -1.18 -16.82 -8.42
C TYR A 24 -2.12 -18.03 -8.51
N SER A 25 -2.61 -18.33 -9.72
CA SER A 25 -3.59 -19.37 -9.99
C SER A 25 -3.07 -20.76 -9.65
N THR A 26 -3.26 -21.16 -8.39
CA THR A 26 -3.32 -22.57 -7.99
C THR A 26 -4.75 -23.06 -8.18
N SER A 27 -5.02 -24.36 -8.21
CA SER A 27 -6.35 -24.92 -8.53
C SER A 27 -7.50 -24.53 -7.56
N ALA A 28 -7.24 -23.70 -6.55
CA ALA A 28 -8.22 -23.25 -5.56
C ALA A 28 -8.83 -21.88 -5.90
N ASP A 29 -10.14 -21.69 -5.68
CA ASP A 29 -10.82 -20.40 -5.89
C ASP A 29 -10.22 -19.28 -5.02
N PRO A 30 -9.67 -18.20 -5.61
CA PRO A 30 -9.01 -17.10 -4.88
C PRO A 30 -9.98 -16.34 -3.99
N THR A 31 -11.26 -16.29 -4.35
CA THR A 31 -12.29 -15.59 -3.60
C THR A 31 -12.50 -16.24 -2.24
N ARG A 32 -12.46 -17.58 -2.20
CA ARG A 32 -12.57 -18.34 -0.96
C ARG A 32 -11.35 -18.12 -0.07
N THR A 33 -10.16 -18.16 -0.66
CA THR A 33 -8.89 -17.97 0.08
C THR A 33 -8.77 -16.54 0.61
N GLY A 34 -9.14 -15.55 -0.20
CA GLY A 34 -9.16 -14.14 0.21
C GLY A 34 -10.10 -13.88 1.38
N LYS A 35 -11.32 -14.45 1.37
CA LYS A 35 -12.26 -14.37 2.50
C LYS A 35 -11.67 -14.91 3.80
N VAL A 36 -10.92 -16.02 3.75
CA VAL A 36 -10.29 -16.61 4.93
C VAL A 36 -9.20 -15.70 5.50
N GLU A 37 -8.36 -15.11 4.65
CA GLU A 37 -7.32 -14.19 5.12
C GLU A 37 -7.89 -12.87 5.66
N PHE A 38 -8.95 -12.33 5.06
CA PHE A 38 -9.63 -11.15 5.62
C PHE A 38 -10.26 -11.45 7.00
N MET A 39 -10.93 -12.59 7.16
CA MET A 39 -11.44 -13.01 8.49
C MET A 39 -10.31 -13.10 9.51
N ARG A 40 -9.15 -13.64 9.12
CA ARG A 40 -7.96 -13.71 9.98
C ARG A 40 -7.44 -12.31 10.36
N CYS A 41 -7.44 -11.36 9.44
CA CYS A 41 -7.10 -9.96 9.74
C CYS A 41 -8.05 -9.35 10.77
N ASP A 42 -9.35 -9.63 10.67
CA ASP A 42 -10.36 -9.14 11.61
C ASP A 42 -10.19 -9.72 13.01
N ASP A 43 -9.87 -11.02 13.12
CA ASP A 43 -9.51 -11.65 14.38
C ASP A 43 -8.27 -10.97 15.00
N MET A 44 -7.24 -10.72 14.19
CA MET A 44 -6.02 -10.06 14.64
C MET A 44 -6.26 -8.62 15.12
N ARG A 45 -7.13 -7.85 14.44
CA ARG A 45 -7.54 -6.50 14.89
C ARG A 45 -8.24 -6.57 16.23
N THR A 46 -9.16 -7.51 16.38
CA THR A 46 -9.92 -7.73 17.61
C THR A 46 -8.99 -8.08 18.77
N GLU A 47 -8.01 -8.96 18.56
CA GLU A 47 -6.99 -9.29 19.57
C GLU A 47 -6.18 -8.06 20.02
N VAL A 48 -5.74 -7.24 19.07
CA VAL A 48 -4.99 -6.00 19.38
C VAL A 48 -5.86 -5.02 20.16
N ALA A 49 -7.11 -4.83 19.73
CA ALA A 49 -8.07 -3.96 20.39
C ALA A 49 -8.39 -4.41 21.81
N MET A 50 -8.67 -5.71 22.01
CA MET A 50 -8.93 -6.28 23.33
C MET A 50 -7.75 -6.10 24.29
N ARG A 51 -6.52 -6.28 23.81
CA ARG A 51 -5.32 -6.06 24.63
C ARG A 51 -5.18 -4.59 25.03
N ARG A 52 -5.25 -3.67 24.06
CA ARG A 52 -5.12 -2.23 24.32
C ARG A 52 -6.24 -1.71 25.24
N ALA A 53 -7.48 -2.16 25.03
CA ALA A 53 -8.62 -1.78 25.86
C ALA A 53 -8.44 -2.21 27.32
N ARG A 54 -7.92 -3.43 27.56
CA ARG A 54 -7.60 -3.94 28.91
C ARG A 54 -6.46 -3.17 29.55
N GLU A 55 -5.38 -2.91 28.82
CA GLU A 55 -4.20 -2.20 29.31
C GLU A 55 -4.50 -0.73 29.64
N THR A 56 -5.39 -0.10 28.89
CA THR A 56 -5.73 1.33 29.04
C THR A 56 -7.04 1.58 29.76
N ASN A 57 -7.76 0.52 30.15
CA ASN A 57 -9.09 0.56 30.76
C ASN A 57 -10.09 1.43 29.96
N ARG A 58 -10.04 1.30 28.62
CA ARG A 58 -10.92 1.98 27.66
C ARG A 58 -11.98 1.03 27.12
N ASP A 59 -13.02 1.57 26.50
CA ASP A 59 -14.03 0.75 25.86
C ASP A 59 -13.46 0.02 24.62
N LEU A 60 -13.97 -1.19 24.39
CA LEU A 60 -13.47 -2.06 23.32
C LEU A 60 -13.83 -1.54 21.93
N GLU A 61 -15.00 -0.93 21.76
CA GLU A 61 -15.52 -0.50 20.47
C GLU A 61 -14.67 0.65 19.92
N THR A 62 -14.43 1.69 20.72
CA THR A 62 -13.52 2.79 20.37
C THR A 62 -12.12 2.27 20.08
N THR A 63 -11.59 1.38 20.93
CA THR A 63 -10.25 0.83 20.72
C THR A 63 -10.17 0.02 19.43
N LEU A 64 -11.22 -0.70 19.06
CA LEU A 64 -11.31 -1.43 17.79
C LEU A 64 -11.34 -0.48 16.59
N MET A 65 -12.10 0.60 16.68
CA MET A 65 -12.13 1.64 15.63
C MET A 65 -10.77 2.31 15.45
N GLU A 66 -10.07 2.62 16.55
CA GLU A 66 -8.71 3.17 16.53
C GLU A 66 -7.73 2.19 15.85
N VAL A 67 -7.76 0.92 16.23
CA VAL A 67 -6.93 -0.13 15.60
C VAL A 67 -7.25 -0.28 14.11
N GLN A 68 -8.53 -0.27 13.74
CA GLN A 68 -8.95 -0.33 12.33
C GLN A 68 -8.40 0.85 11.53
N LEU A 69 -8.48 2.06 12.08
CA LEU A 69 -7.96 3.26 11.45
C LEU A 69 -6.43 3.19 11.29
N GLU A 70 -5.70 2.77 12.33
CA GLU A 70 -4.25 2.59 12.26
C GLU A 70 -3.84 1.58 11.17
N VAL A 71 -4.53 0.43 11.11
CA VAL A 71 -4.29 -0.57 10.06
C VAL A 71 -4.57 0.01 8.68
N ASN A 72 -5.67 0.74 8.51
CA ASN A 72 -6.03 1.35 7.22
C ASN A 72 -5.01 2.40 6.77
N ILE A 73 -4.42 3.17 7.69
CA ILE A 73 -3.35 4.13 7.37
C ILE A 73 -2.10 3.39 6.89
N GLU A 74 -1.67 2.32 7.59
CA GLU A 74 -0.51 1.54 7.15
C GLU A 74 -0.78 0.80 5.83
N LEU A 75 -1.99 0.28 5.64
CA LEU A 75 -2.41 -0.32 4.38
C LEU A 75 -2.37 0.71 3.25
N ALA A 76 -2.89 1.92 3.47
CA ALA A 76 -2.86 2.99 2.48
C ALA A 76 -1.43 3.35 2.05
N LYS A 77 -0.47 3.37 2.99
CA LYS A 77 0.96 3.57 2.67
C LYS A 77 1.48 2.45 1.77
N LEU A 78 1.24 1.18 2.13
CA LEU A 78 1.66 0.02 1.32
C LEU A 78 1.04 0.05 -0.08
N LEU A 79 -0.24 0.37 -0.15
CA LEU A 79 -0.97 0.41 -1.40
C LEU A 79 -0.61 1.65 -2.23
N SER A 80 -0.22 2.79 -1.63
CA SER A 80 0.17 4.01 -2.38
C SER A 80 1.24 3.78 -3.46
N GLU A 81 2.10 2.78 -3.25
CA GLU A 81 3.12 2.35 -4.21
C GLU A 81 2.54 1.55 -5.40
N THR A 82 1.31 1.03 -5.31
CA THR A 82 0.70 0.05 -6.22
C THR A 82 -0.75 0.36 -6.64
N ILE A 83 -1.38 1.43 -6.11
CA ILE A 83 -2.82 1.73 -6.26
C ILE A 83 -3.28 1.91 -7.71
N HIS A 84 -2.40 2.33 -8.61
CA HIS A 84 -2.80 2.58 -10.00
C HIS A 84 -2.03 1.72 -11.00
N PRO A 85 -2.71 1.04 -11.95
CA PRO A 85 -2.04 0.34 -13.05
C PRO A 85 -1.06 1.21 -13.83
N ALA A 86 -1.31 2.52 -13.96
CA ALA A 86 -0.36 3.44 -14.61
C ALA A 86 0.98 3.55 -13.86
N PHE A 87 1.00 3.25 -12.56
CA PHE A 87 2.22 3.20 -11.76
C PHE A 87 2.84 1.80 -11.71
N ALA A 88 2.21 0.79 -12.32
CA ALA A 88 2.75 -0.56 -12.35
C ALA A 88 4.12 -0.57 -13.04
N GLY A 89 5.15 -1.08 -12.35
CA GLY A 89 6.52 -1.10 -12.87
C GLY A 89 7.34 0.17 -12.59
N THR A 90 6.77 1.13 -11.86
CA THR A 90 7.47 2.33 -11.36
C THR A 90 7.70 2.26 -9.85
N ASN A 91 8.57 3.13 -9.34
CA ASN A 91 8.74 3.44 -7.91
C ASN A 91 8.46 4.93 -7.73
N GLY A 92 7.88 5.31 -6.58
CA GLY A 92 7.86 6.70 -6.15
C GLY A 92 9.26 7.14 -5.71
N VAL A 93 9.68 8.33 -6.12
CA VAL A 93 11.01 8.91 -5.84
C VAL A 93 10.82 10.39 -5.56
N GLU A 94 11.46 10.92 -4.53
CA GLU A 94 11.58 12.36 -4.29
C GLU A 94 12.85 12.87 -4.97
N ILE A 95 12.79 14.02 -5.65
CA ILE A 95 13.95 14.59 -6.33
C ILE A 95 14.89 15.24 -5.30
N GLU A 96 16.06 14.64 -5.08
CA GLU A 96 17.03 15.12 -4.08
C GLU A 96 18.02 16.17 -4.63
N GLU A 97 18.27 16.15 -5.94
CA GLU A 97 19.30 16.97 -6.62
C GLU A 97 18.68 18.25 -7.23
N GLU A 98 19.39 19.38 -7.11
CA GLU A 98 19.02 20.66 -7.77
C GLU A 98 19.24 20.62 -9.29
N ASP A 99 20.08 19.70 -9.75
CA ASP A 99 20.43 19.46 -11.15
C ASP A 99 19.31 18.60 -11.79
N GLY A 100 18.10 19.15 -11.84
CA GLY A 100 16.84 18.45 -12.02
C GLY A 100 16.79 17.35 -13.09
N HIS A 101 16.11 16.25 -12.75
CA HIS A 101 15.71 15.24 -13.72
C HIS A 101 14.71 15.82 -14.73
N VAL A 102 14.74 15.36 -15.98
CA VAL A 102 13.76 15.78 -16.99
C VAL A 102 12.68 14.73 -17.12
N CYS A 103 11.42 15.16 -17.06
CA CYS A 103 10.28 14.27 -17.28
C CYS A 103 10.26 13.77 -18.74
N GLY A 104 10.25 12.44 -18.91
CA GLY A 104 10.20 11.82 -20.24
C GLY A 104 8.90 12.04 -21.04
N ILE A 105 7.88 12.67 -20.45
CA ILE A 105 6.58 12.93 -21.09
C ILE A 105 6.43 14.41 -21.45
N CYS A 106 6.46 15.32 -20.47
CA CYS A 106 6.29 16.75 -20.73
C CYS A 106 7.58 17.47 -21.10
N LEU A 107 8.73 16.81 -20.98
CA LEU A 107 10.07 17.34 -21.27
C LEU A 107 10.46 18.56 -20.42
N GLN A 108 9.77 18.79 -19.30
CA GLN A 108 10.11 19.81 -18.31
C GLN A 108 11.04 19.25 -17.23
N TYR A 109 11.84 20.11 -16.63
CA TYR A 109 12.67 19.80 -15.47
C TYR A 109 11.79 19.55 -14.25
N MET A 110 12.21 18.60 -13.42
CA MET A 110 11.69 18.35 -12.09
C MET A 110 12.51 19.13 -11.07
N GLU A 111 11.83 19.79 -10.15
CA GLU A 111 12.48 20.57 -9.10
C GLU A 111 12.79 19.71 -7.87
N LYS A 112 13.79 20.12 -7.09
CA LYS A 112 14.13 19.45 -5.83
C LYS A 112 12.94 19.48 -4.86
N GLY A 113 12.63 18.32 -4.30
CA GLY A 113 11.49 18.10 -3.42
C GLY A 113 10.19 17.77 -4.15
N GLU A 114 10.17 17.72 -5.49
CA GLU A 114 9.04 17.17 -6.23
C GLU A 114 8.96 15.64 -6.10
N GLU A 115 7.74 15.13 -6.10
CA GLU A 115 7.46 13.70 -6.20
C GLU A 115 7.39 13.27 -7.67
N ALA A 116 8.12 12.22 -8.01
CA ALA A 116 8.21 11.66 -9.34
C ALA A 116 8.12 10.13 -9.33
N ARG A 117 7.88 9.55 -10.51
CA ARG A 117 7.94 8.11 -10.76
C ARG A 117 9.16 7.73 -11.58
N GLY A 118 9.92 6.77 -11.08
CA GLY A 118 11.05 6.15 -11.78
C GLY A 118 10.74 4.73 -12.25
N MET A 119 11.03 4.40 -13.51
CA MET A 119 10.89 3.04 -14.03
C MET A 119 11.89 2.09 -13.37
N ARG A 120 11.42 0.97 -12.81
CA ARG A 120 12.26 0.03 -12.04
C ARG A 120 13.42 -0.59 -12.83
N VAL A 121 13.26 -0.76 -14.14
CA VAL A 121 14.23 -1.46 -15.00
C VAL A 121 15.15 -0.49 -15.74
N CYS A 122 14.59 0.57 -16.32
CA CYS A 122 15.32 1.49 -17.20
C CYS A 122 15.63 2.85 -16.57
N GLY A 123 15.12 3.15 -15.38
CA GLY A 123 15.43 4.37 -14.64
C GLY A 123 14.86 5.66 -15.25
N HIS A 124 14.03 5.59 -16.30
CA HIS A 124 13.37 6.77 -16.84
C HIS A 124 12.42 7.39 -15.81
N MET A 125 12.45 8.73 -15.73
CA MET A 125 11.74 9.52 -14.74
C MET A 125 10.56 10.27 -15.35
N PHE A 126 9.45 10.33 -14.62
CA PHE A 126 8.24 11.05 -14.99
C PHE A 126 7.65 11.79 -13.79
N HIS A 127 7.01 12.94 -13.99
CA HIS A 127 6.13 13.47 -12.94
C HIS A 127 5.00 12.48 -12.69
N ASP A 128 4.55 12.39 -11.43
CA ASP A 128 3.44 11.51 -11.03
C ASP A 128 2.19 11.72 -11.88
N TYR A 129 1.80 12.98 -12.11
CA TYR A 129 0.65 13.31 -12.95
C TYR A 129 0.87 12.95 -14.43
N CYS A 130 2.08 13.17 -14.96
CA CYS A 130 2.36 12.93 -16.37
C CYS A 130 2.24 11.45 -16.73
N ILE A 131 2.81 10.54 -15.93
CA ILE A 131 2.73 9.10 -16.21
C ILE A 131 1.35 8.53 -15.90
N PHE A 132 0.60 9.17 -15.00
CA PHE A 132 -0.76 8.76 -14.68
C PHE A 132 -1.74 9.02 -15.84
N GLU A 133 -1.62 10.18 -16.50
CA GLU A 133 -2.52 10.59 -17.61
C GLU A 133 -2.19 9.95 -18.96
N TRP A 134 -0.94 9.54 -19.18
CA TRP A 134 -0.46 9.00 -20.46
C TRP A 134 -1.00 7.59 -20.74
#